data_AF-A0A286RL17-F1
#
_entry.id   AF-A0A286RL17-F1
#
_cell.length_a   1.000
_cell.length_b   1.000
_cell.length_c   1.000
_cell.angle_alpha   90.00
_cell.angle_beta   90.00
_cell.angle_gamma   90.00
#
_symmetry.space_group_name_H-M   'P 1'
#
loop_
_entity.id
_entity.type
_entity.pdbx_description
1 polymer ?
#
loop_
_entity_poly.entity_id
_entity_poly.type
_entity_poly.pdbx_seq_one_letter_code
_entity_poly.pdbx_strand_id
1 'polypeptide(L)'
;MLPPFAFRLEQSFRDQGCEGDKEYQSAIPEVQRMRDIVQQAFLAKSRDIPLPNKGQRFKAAQDVDVTAVVYWQHEMCPTLLIPITTEAYTLTAGEIVILPYQPNHLHSVACTVIPERYVELEREVVKPDFRLDKLYVGYAFSVWYDTLYSQFLWL
;
A
#
# COMPACT_ATOMS: atom_id res chain seq x y z
N MET A 1 -1.56 -2.58 19.05
CA MET A 1 -2.48 -1.48 18.66
C MET A 1 -1.89 -0.87 17.40
N LEU A 2 -2.66 -0.69 16.31
CA LEU A 2 -2.13 -0.13 15.06
C LEU A 2 -1.82 1.37 15.23
N PRO A 3 -0.84 1.92 14.48
CA PRO A 3 -0.52 3.35 14.55
C PRO A 3 -1.70 4.20 14.06
N PRO A 4 -1.90 5.44 14.57
CA PRO A 4 -2.99 6.33 14.16
C PRO A 4 -3.09 6.55 12.64
N PHE A 5 -1.94 6.58 11.95
CA PHE A 5 -1.86 6.65 10.49
C PHE A 5 -2.60 5.49 9.80
N ALA A 6 -2.51 4.25 10.33
CA ALA A 6 -3.17 3.09 9.75
C ALA A 6 -4.70 3.24 9.70
N PHE A 7 -5.29 3.89 10.70
CA PHE A 7 -6.72 4.19 10.72
C PHE A 7 -7.11 5.21 9.66
N ARG A 8 -6.28 6.25 9.43
CA ARG A 8 -6.52 7.23 8.36
C ARG A 8 -6.35 6.61 6.97
N LEU A 9 -5.36 5.72 6.82
CA LEU A 9 -5.16 4.97 5.60
C LEU A 9 -6.38 4.09 5.29
N GLU A 10 -6.91 3.40 6.30
CA GLU A 10 -8.15 2.64 6.16
C GLU A 10 -9.34 3.52 5.74
N GLN A 11 -9.51 4.69 6.35
CA GLN A 11 -10.56 5.65 5.95
C GLN A 11 -10.38 6.11 4.50
N SER A 12 -9.15 6.49 4.12
CA SER A 12 -8.85 6.92 2.76
C SER A 12 -9.17 5.84 1.72
N PHE A 13 -8.89 4.56 1.99
CA PHE A 13 -9.27 3.47 1.09
C PHE A 13 -10.78 3.24 1.01
N ARG A 14 -11.52 3.44 2.11
CA ARG A 14 -13.00 3.37 2.09
C ARG A 14 -13.59 4.50 1.25
N ASP A 15 -13.08 5.71 1.42
CA ASP A 15 -13.58 6.91 0.72
C ASP A 15 -13.22 6.87 -0.78
N GLN A 16 -12.01 6.40 -1.13
CA GLN A 16 -11.61 6.17 -2.52
C GLN A 16 -12.45 5.08 -3.22
N GLY A 17 -12.96 4.10 -2.47
CA GLY A 17 -13.89 3.09 -2.96
C GLY A 17 -15.26 3.66 -3.40
N CYS A 18 -15.56 4.92 -3.07
CA CYS A 18 -16.86 5.53 -3.36
C CYS A 18 -16.86 6.58 -4.49
N GLU A 19 -15.72 7.15 -4.89
CA GLU A 19 -15.72 8.35 -5.77
C GLU A 19 -14.87 8.28 -7.06
N GLY A 20 -14.02 7.27 -7.26
CA GLY A 20 -12.98 7.30 -8.31
C GLY A 20 -13.39 6.98 -9.77
N ASP A 21 -14.60 6.49 -10.04
CA ASP A 21 -14.91 5.88 -11.35
C ASP A 21 -15.16 6.87 -12.51
N LYS A 22 -15.37 8.16 -12.22
CA LYS A 22 -15.80 9.13 -13.25
C LYS A 22 -14.69 10.02 -13.81
N GLU A 23 -13.62 10.31 -13.07
CA GLU A 23 -12.56 11.23 -13.53
C GLU A 23 -11.38 10.55 -14.24
N TYR A 24 -11.17 9.24 -14.04
CA TYR A 24 -10.10 8.47 -14.70
C TYR A 24 -10.39 8.10 -16.17
N GLN A 25 -11.50 8.58 -16.74
CA GLN A 25 -11.98 8.21 -18.08
C GLN A 25 -11.38 9.04 -19.24
N SER A 26 -10.43 9.94 -18.97
CA SER A 26 -9.82 10.82 -20.00
C SER A 26 -8.56 10.26 -20.68
N ALA A 27 -8.19 8.99 -20.42
CA ALA A 27 -7.09 8.35 -21.14
C ALA A 27 -7.50 8.00 -22.58
N ILE A 28 -6.58 8.19 -23.53
CA ILE A 28 -6.70 7.78 -24.94
C ILE A 28 -7.26 6.35 -24.99
N PRO A 29 -8.27 6.03 -25.82
CA PRO A 29 -8.97 4.73 -25.79
C PRO A 29 -8.06 3.50 -25.86
N GLU A 30 -6.89 3.64 -26.48
CA GLU A 30 -5.87 2.59 -26.59
C GLU A 30 -5.13 2.34 -25.27
N VAL A 31 -4.87 3.40 -24.49
CA VAL A 31 -4.29 3.32 -23.14
C VAL A 31 -5.27 2.69 -22.17
N GLN A 32 -6.56 3.03 -22.26
CA GLN A 32 -7.62 2.36 -21.48
C GLN A 32 -7.70 0.88 -21.82
N ARG A 33 -7.76 0.53 -23.11
CA ARG A 33 -7.84 -0.87 -23.54
C ARG A 33 -6.62 -1.68 -23.12
N MET A 34 -5.40 -1.12 -23.23
CA MET A 34 -4.19 -1.79 -22.77
C MET A 34 -4.19 -1.96 -21.25
N ARG A 35 -4.58 -0.93 -20.50
CA ARG A 35 -4.74 -1.00 -19.03
C ARG A 35 -5.74 -2.07 -18.64
N ASP A 36 -6.88 -2.14 -19.31
CA ASP A 36 -7.94 -3.10 -19.01
C ASP A 36 -7.50 -4.53 -19.37
N ILE A 37 -6.77 -4.74 -20.48
CA ILE A 37 -6.20 -6.05 -20.83
C ILE A 37 -5.16 -6.49 -19.79
N VAL A 38 -4.27 -5.59 -19.38
CA VAL A 38 -3.27 -5.86 -18.35
C VAL A 38 -3.98 -6.16 -17.03
N GLN A 39 -4.92 -5.33 -16.60
CA GLN A 39 -5.73 -5.55 -15.41
C GLN A 39 -6.48 -6.88 -15.47
N GLN A 40 -7.13 -7.24 -16.58
CA GLN A 40 -7.85 -8.50 -16.72
C GLN A 40 -6.91 -9.72 -16.71
N ALA A 41 -5.76 -9.65 -17.38
CA ALA A 41 -4.76 -10.72 -17.37
C ALA A 41 -4.16 -10.92 -15.97
N PHE A 42 -3.93 -9.84 -15.23
CA PHE A 42 -3.48 -9.89 -13.85
C PHE A 42 -4.58 -10.34 -12.87
N LEU A 43 -5.81 -9.87 -13.02
CA LEU A 43 -6.95 -10.32 -12.23
C LEU A 43 -7.19 -11.82 -12.44
N ALA A 44 -7.02 -12.32 -13.66
CA ALA A 44 -7.08 -13.75 -13.95
C ALA A 44 -6.00 -14.53 -13.22
N LYS A 45 -4.76 -14.02 -13.14
CA LYS A 45 -3.65 -14.63 -12.38
C LYS A 45 -3.81 -14.49 -10.86
N SER A 46 -4.41 -13.40 -10.39
CA SER A 46 -4.64 -13.09 -8.97
C SER A 46 -5.81 -13.87 -8.37
N ARG A 47 -6.73 -14.42 -9.19
CA ARG A 47 -7.88 -15.21 -8.70
C ARG A 47 -7.46 -16.45 -7.90
N ASP A 48 -6.26 -16.96 -8.12
CA ASP A 48 -5.75 -18.15 -7.44
C ASP A 48 -4.93 -17.83 -6.17
N ILE A 49 -4.65 -16.55 -5.89
CA ILE A 49 -3.90 -16.13 -4.70
C ILE A 49 -4.89 -15.81 -3.59
N PRO A 50 -4.79 -16.46 -2.40
CA PRO A 50 -5.66 -16.12 -1.28
C PRO A 50 -5.46 -14.66 -0.91
N LEU A 51 -6.54 -13.93 -0.66
CA LEU A 51 -6.42 -12.57 -0.15
C LEU A 51 -6.20 -12.55 1.36
N PRO A 52 -5.36 -11.62 1.82
CA PRO A 52 -5.21 -11.37 3.23
C PRO A 52 -6.43 -10.67 3.82
N ASN A 53 -6.64 -10.84 5.12
CA ASN A 53 -7.66 -10.12 5.86
C ASN A 53 -7.09 -8.86 6.52
N LYS A 54 -7.95 -7.91 6.86
CA LYS A 54 -7.56 -6.80 7.73
C LYS A 54 -6.93 -7.34 9.02
N GLY A 55 -5.78 -6.79 9.40
CA GLY A 55 -5.02 -7.17 10.59
C GLY A 55 -4.14 -8.40 10.41
N GLN A 56 -4.18 -9.07 9.26
CA GLN A 56 -3.32 -10.20 8.95
C GLN A 56 -1.85 -9.76 9.03
N ARG A 57 -1.02 -10.61 9.66
CA ARG A 57 0.42 -10.39 9.83
C ARG A 57 1.19 -11.26 8.83
N PHE A 58 2.28 -10.72 8.33
CA PHE A 58 3.17 -11.37 7.37
C PHE A 58 4.60 -11.20 7.82
N LYS A 59 5.33 -12.29 7.95
CA LYS A 59 6.76 -12.28 8.28
C LYS A 59 7.57 -12.47 7.01
N ALA A 60 8.50 -11.55 6.72
CA ALA A 60 9.41 -11.70 5.58
C ALA A 60 10.21 -13.01 5.71
N ALA A 61 10.10 -13.91 4.74
CA ALA A 61 10.80 -15.20 4.77
C ALA A 61 12.29 -15.06 4.39
N GLN A 62 12.61 -14.00 3.66
CA GLN A 62 13.92 -13.61 3.16
C GLN A 62 13.97 -12.07 3.11
N ASP A 63 15.09 -11.50 2.67
CA ASP A 63 15.15 -10.06 2.37
C ASP A 63 14.23 -9.76 1.17
N VAL A 64 13.34 -8.78 1.32
CA VAL A 64 12.34 -8.44 0.29
C VAL A 64 12.42 -6.96 -0.06
N ASP A 65 12.61 -6.68 -1.34
CA ASP A 65 12.53 -5.31 -1.84
C ASP A 65 11.08 -4.84 -1.88
N VAL A 66 10.80 -3.76 -1.16
CA VAL A 66 9.51 -3.11 -1.05
C VAL A 66 9.63 -1.65 -1.41
N THR A 67 8.54 -1.03 -1.88
CA THR A 67 8.52 0.42 -2.11
C THR A 67 7.87 1.09 -0.91
N ALA A 68 8.59 1.98 -0.23
CA ALA A 68 7.97 2.80 0.80
C ALA A 68 7.12 3.90 0.16
N VAL A 69 5.91 4.07 0.67
CA VAL A 69 4.96 5.11 0.31
C VAL A 69 4.79 6.00 1.53
N VAL A 70 5.14 7.27 1.40
CA VAL A 70 4.89 8.26 2.43
C VAL A 70 3.56 8.95 2.14
N TYR A 71 2.85 9.33 3.19
CA TYR A 71 1.54 9.95 3.06
C TYR A 71 1.55 11.34 3.68
N TRP A 72 1.11 12.31 2.89
CA TRP A 72 0.88 13.67 3.33
C TRP A 72 -0.59 13.94 3.56
N GLN A 73 -0.89 14.77 4.54
CA GLN A 73 -2.20 15.33 4.74
C GLN A 73 -2.38 16.51 3.78
N HIS A 74 -3.47 16.50 3.00
CA HIS A 74 -3.78 17.65 2.15
C HIS A 74 -4.12 18.88 3.01
N GLU A 75 -3.48 20.03 2.74
CA GLU A 75 -3.58 21.22 3.61
C GLU A 75 -5.04 21.70 3.81
N MET A 76 -5.83 21.68 2.73
CA MET A 76 -7.22 22.16 2.73
C MET A 76 -8.25 21.04 3.00
N CYS A 77 -7.81 19.78 3.04
CA CYS A 77 -8.70 18.62 3.18
C CYS A 77 -8.04 17.59 4.11
N PRO A 78 -8.19 17.74 5.43
CA PRO A 78 -7.49 16.91 6.41
C PRO A 78 -7.78 15.40 6.32
N THR A 79 -8.87 15.00 5.66
CA THR A 79 -9.23 13.59 5.44
C THR A 79 -8.54 12.98 4.23
N LEU A 80 -8.05 13.81 3.29
CA LEU A 80 -7.37 13.34 2.09
C LEU A 80 -5.88 13.12 2.36
N LEU A 81 -5.43 11.90 2.06
CA LEU A 81 -4.02 11.53 2.09
C LEU A 81 -3.44 11.50 0.67
N ILE A 82 -2.31 12.16 0.47
CA ILE A 82 -1.57 12.17 -0.79
C ILE A 82 -0.43 11.16 -0.68
N PRO A 83 -0.46 10.04 -1.42
CA PRO A 83 0.63 9.07 -1.43
C PRO A 83 1.79 9.55 -2.31
N ILE A 84 3.03 9.41 -1.81
CA ILE A 84 4.26 9.66 -2.56
C ILE A 84 5.13 8.42 -2.47
N THR A 85 5.41 7.80 -3.61
CA THR A 85 6.34 6.67 -3.69
C THR A 85 7.78 7.16 -3.51
N THR A 86 8.53 6.46 -2.68
CA THR A 86 9.95 6.73 -2.42
C THR A 86 10.83 5.70 -3.12
N GLU A 87 12.14 5.75 -2.84
CA GLU A 87 13.09 4.75 -3.32
C GLU A 87 12.77 3.36 -2.74
N ALA A 88 13.21 2.31 -3.44
CA ALA A 88 13.07 0.95 -2.94
C ALA A 88 13.82 0.78 -1.61
N TYR A 89 13.22 0.04 -0.70
CA TYR A 89 13.75 -0.31 0.60
C TYR A 89 13.79 -1.84 0.73
N THR A 90 14.86 -2.40 1.27
CA THR A 90 14.95 -3.83 1.52
C THR A 90 14.48 -4.14 2.93
N LEU A 91 13.32 -4.77 3.03
CA LEU A 91 12.80 -5.29 4.29
C LEU A 91 13.57 -6.55 4.67
N THR A 92 14.29 -6.52 5.79
CA THR A 92 15.14 -7.64 6.21
C THR A 92 14.33 -8.87 6.58
N ALA A 93 14.89 -10.05 6.32
CA ALA A 93 14.30 -11.32 6.70
C ALA A 93 13.87 -11.33 8.18
N GLY A 94 12.64 -11.80 8.41
CA GLY A 94 12.04 -11.90 9.74
C GLY A 94 11.27 -10.66 10.21
N GLU A 95 11.37 -9.52 9.53
CA GLU A 95 10.52 -8.37 9.80
C GLU A 95 9.05 -8.69 9.54
N ILE A 96 8.17 -8.08 10.33
CA ILE A 96 6.73 -8.34 10.28
C ILE A 96 6.02 -7.11 9.76
N VAL A 97 5.15 -7.31 8.78
CA VAL A 97 4.23 -6.30 8.25
C VAL A 97 2.79 -6.72 8.49
N ILE A 98 1.91 -5.72 8.59
CA ILE A 98 0.50 -5.89 8.94
C ILE A 98 -0.35 -5.19 7.88
N LEU A 99 -1.39 -5.86 7.39
CA LEU A 99 -2.37 -5.23 6.50
C LEU A 99 -3.38 -4.43 7.32
N PRO A 100 -3.46 -3.08 7.19
CA PRO A 100 -4.28 -2.28 8.09
C PRO A 100 -5.74 -2.15 7.65
N TYR A 101 -6.11 -2.63 6.45
CA TYR A 101 -7.46 -2.50 5.88
C TYR A 101 -7.92 -3.82 5.24
N GLN A 102 -9.20 -3.91 4.89
CA GLN A 102 -9.73 -5.06 4.15
C GLN A 102 -9.50 -4.84 2.64
N PRO A 103 -8.73 -5.70 1.95
CA PRO A 103 -8.44 -5.53 0.54
C PRO A 103 -9.68 -5.82 -0.33
N ASN A 104 -9.78 -5.11 -1.47
CA ASN A 104 -10.80 -5.32 -2.49
C ASN A 104 -10.14 -5.76 -3.81
N HIS A 105 -10.46 -6.99 -4.26
CA HIS A 105 -9.92 -7.60 -5.47
C HIS A 105 -10.17 -6.80 -6.75
N LEU A 106 -11.25 -6.01 -6.80
CA LEU A 106 -11.67 -5.35 -8.04
C LEU A 106 -10.75 -4.21 -8.47
N HIS A 107 -9.89 -3.72 -7.57
CA HIS A 107 -9.24 -2.42 -7.76
C HIS A 107 -7.72 -2.44 -7.59
N SER A 108 -7.10 -3.54 -7.15
CA SER A 108 -5.65 -3.52 -6.94
C SER A 108 -4.96 -4.87 -7.05
N VAL A 109 -3.76 -4.84 -7.62
CA VAL A 109 -2.79 -5.95 -7.71
C VAL A 109 -1.71 -5.86 -6.61
N ALA A 110 -1.72 -4.78 -5.84
CA ALA A 110 -0.83 -4.53 -4.72
C ALA A 110 -1.62 -4.11 -3.48
N CYS A 111 -0.98 -4.23 -2.32
CA CYS A 111 -1.51 -3.78 -1.05
C CYS A 111 -0.51 -2.88 -0.34
N THR A 112 -1.01 -2.10 0.60
CA THR A 112 -0.18 -1.26 1.45
C THR A 112 -0.15 -1.84 2.85
N VAL A 113 1.02 -2.25 3.31
CA VAL A 113 1.23 -2.88 4.62
C VAL A 113 2.11 -1.98 5.48
N ILE A 114 1.91 -2.03 6.80
CA ILE A 114 2.73 -1.26 7.74
C ILE A 114 3.63 -2.21 8.53
N PRO A 115 4.89 -1.84 8.79
CA PRO A 115 5.74 -2.66 9.65
C PRO A 115 5.23 -2.66 11.10
N GLU A 116 5.41 -3.78 11.78
CA GLU A 116 5.12 -3.92 13.21
C GLU A 116 6.05 -3.03 14.05
N ARG A 117 7.31 -2.91 13.64
CA ARG A 117 8.32 -1.99 14.19
C ARG A 117 8.27 -0.61 13.53
N TYR A 118 7.07 -0.02 13.55
CA TYR A 118 6.74 1.17 12.77
C TYR A 118 7.68 2.36 13.03
N VAL A 119 7.87 2.72 14.30
CA VAL A 119 8.60 3.92 14.73
C VAL A 119 10.11 3.75 14.53
N GLU A 120 10.62 2.54 14.73
CA GLU A 120 12.02 2.20 14.55
C GLU A 120 12.42 2.32 13.07
N LEU A 121 11.65 1.67 12.20
CA LEU A 121 11.94 1.66 10.75
C LEU A 121 11.64 3.01 10.10
N GLU A 122 10.77 3.84 10.66
CA GLU A 122 10.44 5.15 10.08
C GLU A 122 11.69 6.01 9.83
N ARG A 123 12.65 5.99 10.77
CA ARG A 123 13.87 6.80 10.68
C ARG A 123 14.83 6.32 9.61
N GLU A 124 14.80 5.03 9.30
CA GLU A 124 15.65 4.36 8.32
C GLU A 124 15.05 4.47 6.92
N VAL A 125 13.72 4.29 6.82
CA VAL A 125 12.97 4.23 5.56
C VAL A 125 12.66 5.62 5.01
N VAL A 126 12.26 6.56 5.87
CA VAL A 126 11.75 7.85 5.42
C VAL A 126 12.83 8.92 5.53
N LYS A 127 13.14 9.59 4.42
CA LYS A 127 14.13 10.67 4.37
C LYS A 127 13.75 11.81 5.34
N PRO A 128 14.74 12.50 5.95
CA PRO A 128 14.48 13.58 6.90
C PRO A 128 13.54 14.66 6.34
N ASP A 129 13.70 15.04 5.07
CA ASP A 129 12.89 16.09 4.43
C ASP A 129 11.39 15.76 4.45
N PHE A 130 11.02 14.49 4.33
CA PHE A 130 9.62 14.07 4.50
C PHE A 130 9.20 14.08 5.97
N ARG A 131 10.01 13.47 6.87
CA ARG A 131 9.64 13.32 8.29
C ARG A 131 9.54 14.64 9.06
N LEU A 132 10.26 15.66 8.62
CA LEU A 132 10.29 16.98 9.25
C LEU A 132 9.19 17.90 8.71
N ASP A 133 8.48 17.51 7.64
CA ASP A 133 7.37 18.27 7.11
C ASP A 133 6.14 18.18 8.03
N LYS A 134 5.46 19.30 8.25
CA LYS A 134 4.25 19.39 9.08
C LYS A 134 3.07 18.57 8.54
N LEU A 135 3.07 18.28 7.23
CA LEU A 135 2.01 17.54 6.54
C LEU A 135 2.27 16.04 6.52
N TYR A 136 3.46 15.60 6.92
CA TYR A 136 3.76 14.18 7.02
C TYR A 136 2.90 13.48 8.07
N VAL A 137 2.22 12.41 7.64
CA VAL A 137 1.31 11.64 8.49
C VAL A 137 1.90 10.29 8.85
N GLY A 138 2.65 9.70 7.92
CA GLY A 138 3.18 8.37 8.09
C GLY A 138 3.66 7.75 6.79
N TYR A 139 4.05 6.49 6.87
CA TYR A 139 4.50 5.71 5.73
C TYR A 139 3.94 4.30 5.80
N ALA A 140 4.03 3.60 4.68
CA ALA A 140 3.76 2.18 4.58
C ALA A 140 4.57 1.58 3.43
N PHE A 141 4.53 0.27 3.29
CA PHE A 141 5.14 -0.44 2.18
C PHE A 141 4.08 -0.86 1.18
N SER A 142 4.28 -0.50 -0.09
CA SER A 142 3.53 -1.07 -1.20
C SER A 142 4.13 -2.42 -1.58
N VAL A 143 3.31 -3.47 -1.54
CA VAL A 143 3.71 -4.85 -1.80
C VAL A 143 2.70 -5.50 -2.75
N TRP A 144 3.20 -6.09 -3.83
CA TRP A 144 2.38 -6.87 -4.77
C TRP A 144 1.84 -8.12 -4.08
N TYR A 145 0.61 -8.55 -4.40
CA TYR A 145 0.06 -9.77 -3.80
C TYR A 145 0.90 -11.02 -4.13
N ASP A 146 1.44 -11.12 -5.35
CA ASP A 146 2.37 -12.19 -5.74
C ASP A 146 3.59 -12.24 -4.80
N THR A 147 4.17 -11.08 -4.47
CA THR A 147 5.30 -10.96 -3.54
C THR A 147 4.88 -11.32 -2.11
N LEU A 148 3.74 -10.80 -1.65
CA LEU A 148 3.21 -11.09 -0.32
C LEU A 148 2.92 -12.58 -0.12
N TYR A 149 2.49 -13.28 -1.16
CA TYR A 149 2.20 -14.70 -1.12
C TYR A 149 3.47 -15.57 -1.22
N SER A 150 4.43 -15.19 -2.05
CA SER A 150 5.61 -16.02 -2.34
C SER A 150 6.81 -15.77 -1.41
N GLN A 151 6.94 -14.58 -0.83
CA GLN A 151 8.14 -14.18 -0.07
C GLN A 151 7.86 -13.88 1.42
N PHE A 152 6.61 -14.03 1.86
CA PHE A 152 6.24 -13.87 3.27
C PHE A 152 5.54 -15.12 3.81
N LEU A 153 5.74 -15.36 5.09
CA LEU A 153 4.99 -16.33 5.88
C LEU A 153 3.76 -15.65 6.48
N TRP A 154 2.59 -16.21 6.21
CA TRP A 154 1.30 -15.72 6.72
C TRP A 154 1.11 -16.24 8.15
N LEU A 155 0.92 -15.34 9.11
CA LEU A 155 0.87 -15.64 10.55
C LEU A 155 -0.54 -15.71 11.14
#